data_AF-A0A221LB59-F1
#
_entry.id   AF-A0A221LB59-F1
#
_cell.length_a   1.000
_cell.length_b   1.000
_cell.length_c   1.000
_cell.angle_alpha   90.00
_cell.angle_beta   90.00
_cell.angle_gamma   90.00
#
_symmetry.space_group_name_H-M   'P 1'
#
loop_
_entity.id
_entity.type
_entity.pdbx_description
1 polymer ?
#
loop_
_entity_poly.entity_id
_entity_poly.type
_entity_poly.pdbx_seq_one_letter_code
_entity_poly.pdbx_strand_id
1 'polypeptide(L)' 'MIITILLLVLIVNLLESLYLGIKYLRLKKQNAADKEYTKMVEKVAPLMYVTLVISVIALVVSWIIS' A
#
# COMPACT_ATOMS: atom_id res chain seq x y z
N MET A 1 1.40 13.20 -19.37
CA MET A 1 1.57 11.75 -19.05
C MET A 1 2.11 11.53 -17.64
N ILE A 2 3.19 12.19 -17.22
CA ILE A 2 3.75 12.06 -15.86
C ILE A 2 2.72 12.28 -14.74
N ILE A 3 1.89 13.33 -14.83
CA ILE A 3 0.89 13.65 -13.80
C ILE A 3 -0.14 12.51 -13.66
N THR A 4 -0.54 11.91 -14.77
CA THR A 4 -1.50 10.79 -14.80
C THR A 4 -0.90 9.53 -14.14
N ILE A 5 0.38 9.25 -14.38
CA ILE A 5 1.11 8.12 -13.78
C ILE A 5 1.26 8.33 -12.27
N LEU A 6 1.64 9.55 -11.85
CA LEU A 6 1.71 9.93 -10.44
C LEU A 6 0.37 9.76 -9.73
N LEU A 7 -0.73 10.19 -10.34
CA LEU A 7 -2.08 10.01 -9.81
C LEU A 7 -2.44 8.53 -9.64
N LEU A 8 -2.14 7.68 -10.62
CA LEU A 8 -2.38 6.24 -10.54
C LEU A 8 -1.58 5.60 -9.39
N VAL A 9 -0.29 5.91 -9.29
CA VAL A 9 0.56 5.43 -8.20
C VAL A 9 0.00 5.88 -6.84
N LEU A 10 -0.41 7.14 -6.72
CA LEU A 10 -0.97 7.67 -5.48
C LEU A 10 -2.26 6.95 -5.08
N ILE A 11 -3.18 6.74 -6.03
CA ILE A 11 -4.47 6.07 -5.79
C ILE A 11 -4.26 4.63 -5.32
N VAL A 12 -3.37 3.88 -5.98
CA VAL A 12 -3.09 2.48 -5.60
C VAL A 12 -2.53 2.40 -4.18
N ASN A 13 -1.53 3.22 -3.86
CA ASN A 13 -0.93 3.24 -2.52
C ASN A 13 -1.93 3.71 -1.45
N LEU A 14 -2.81 4.67 -1.78
CA LEU A 14 -3.84 5.15 -0.87
C LEU A 14 -4.88 4.07 -0.57
N LEU A 15 -5.30 3.29 -1.57
CA LEU A 15 -6.20 2.15 -1.41
C LEU A 15 -5.63 1.09 -0.47
N GLU A 16 -4.35 0.75 -0.63
CA GLU A 16 -3.67 -0.23 0.24
C GLU A 16 -3.58 0.26 1.69
N SER A 17 -3.23 1.54 1.88
CA SER A 17 -3.18 2.18 3.19
C SER A 17 -4.56 2.23 3.86
N LEU A 18 -5.61 2.57 3.11
CA LEU A 18 -6.99 2.57 3.62
C LEU A 18 -7.44 1.17 4.02
N TYR A 19 -7.13 0.15 3.23
CA TYR A 19 -7.45 -1.25 3.57
C TYR A 19 -6.82 -1.66 4.91
N LEU A 20 -5.54 -1.36 5.11
CA LEU A 20 -4.83 -1.62 6.37
C LEU A 20 -5.40 -0.80 7.53
N GLY A 21 -5.69 0.48 7.32
CA GLY A 21 -6.27 1.36 8.32
C GLY A 21 -7.63 0.88 8.82
N ILE A 22 -8.53 0.48 7.91
CA ILE A 22 -9.85 -0.07 8.27
C ILE A 22 -9.69 -1.36 9.08
N LYS A 23 -8.78 -2.24 8.64
CA LYS A 23 -8.56 -3.53 9.31
C LYS A 23 -7.90 -3.37 10.68
N TYR A 24 -6.99 -2.40 10.82
CA TYR A 24 -6.44 -1.96 12.10
C TYR A 24 -7.54 -1.45 13.05
N LEU A 25 -8.42 -0.57 12.58
CA LEU A 25 -9.54 -0.06 13.38
C LEU A 25 -10.49 -1.18 13.82
N ARG A 26 -10.70 -2.20 12.98
CA ARG A 26 -11.50 -3.37 13.32
C ARG A 26 -10.85 -4.20 14.44
N LEU A 27 -9.55 -4.48 14.34
CA LEU A 27 -8.81 -5.21 15.38
C LEU A 27 -8.78 -4.42 16.71
N LYS A 28 -8.66 -3.10 16.63
CA LYS A 28 -8.72 -2.20 17.79
C LYS A 28 -10.08 -2.25 18.49
N LYS A 29 -11.18 -2.25 17.72
CA LYS A 29 -12.53 -2.42 18.27
C LYS A 29 -12.76 -3.79 18.92
N GLN A 30 -12.01 -4.80 18.53
CA GLN A 30 -12.13 -6.17 19.04
C GLN A 30 -11.22 -6.47 20.24
N ASN A 31 -10.42 -5.50 20.73
CA ASN A 31 -9.37 -5.74 21.73
C ASN A 31 -8.50 -6.95 21.36
N ALA A 32 -8.19 -7.09 20.06
CA ALA A 32 -7.38 -8.19 19.57
C ALA A 32 -5.97 -8.14 20.19
N ALA A 33 -5.38 -9.30 20.47
CA ALA A 33 -4.01 -9.38 20.94
C ALA A 33 -3.03 -8.85 19.89
N ASP A 34 -1.91 -8.28 20.32
CA ASP A 34 -0.86 -7.71 19.45
C ASP A 34 -0.44 -8.66 18.30
N LYS A 35 -0.44 -9.98 18.57
CA LYS A 35 -0.14 -11.02 17.58
C LYS A 35 -1.05 -10.99 16.34
N GLU A 36 -2.30 -10.59 16.47
CA GLU A 36 -3.25 -10.50 15.36
C GLU A 36 -2.97 -9.28 14.46
N TYR A 37 -2.43 -8.20 15.03
CA TYR A 37 -1.94 -7.06 14.24
C TYR A 37 -0.68 -7.43 13.47
N THR A 38 0.26 -8.15 14.10
CA THR A 38 1.48 -8.62 13.41
C THR A 38 1.11 -9.53 12.25
N LYS A 39 0.24 -10.52 12.46
CA LYS A 39 -0.27 -11.39 11.38
C LYS A 39 -0.99 -10.62 10.28
N MET A 40 -1.73 -9.58 10.65
CA MET A 40 -2.40 -8.73 9.67
C MET A 40 -1.35 -8.10 8.75
N VAL A 41 -0.38 -7.39 9.33
CA VAL A 41 0.67 -6.70 8.57
C VAL A 41 1.48 -7.69 7.75
N GLU A 42 1.91 -8.80 8.34
CA GLU A 42 2.71 -9.84 7.67
C GLU A 42 1.99 -10.45 6.46
N LYS A 43 0.65 -10.55 6.50
CA LYS A 43 -0.15 -11.03 5.36
C LYS A 43 -0.24 -10.01 4.22
N VAL A 44 -0.25 -8.72 4.51
CA VAL A 44 -0.40 -7.66 3.48
C VAL A 44 0.96 -7.09 3.03
N ALA A 45 2.00 -7.25 3.84
CA ALA A 45 3.35 -6.74 3.59
C ALA A 45 3.95 -7.20 2.26
N PRO A 46 3.79 -8.47 1.80
CA PRO A 46 4.31 -8.89 0.50
C PRO A 46 3.65 -8.12 -0.64
N LEU A 47 2.35 -7.86 -0.51
CA LEU A 47 1.57 -7.16 -1.53
C LEU A 47 1.99 -5.68 -1.59
N MET A 48 2.06 -5.02 -0.43
CA MET A 48 2.56 -3.63 -0.33
C MET A 48 4.00 -3.49 -0.86
N TYR A 49 4.86 -4.47 -0.59
CA TYR A 49 6.23 -4.44 -1.06
C TYR A 49 6.28 -4.53 -2.59
N VAL A 50 5.51 -5.45 -3.18
CA VAL A 50 5.44 -5.61 -4.64
C VAL A 50 4.85 -4.36 -5.31
N THR A 51 3.75 -3.81 -4.79
CA THR A 51 3.14 -2.59 -5.34
C THR A 51 4.07 -1.38 -5.23
N LEU A 52 4.81 -1.25 -4.13
CA LEU A 52 5.81 -0.19 -3.96
C LEU A 52 6.97 -0.34 -4.95
N VAL A 53 7.52 -1.54 -5.12
CA VAL A 53 8.59 -1.80 -6.11
C VAL A 53 8.12 -1.47 -7.53
N ILE A 54 6.92 -1.91 -7.91
CA ILE A 54 6.32 -1.59 -9.22
C ILE A 54 6.13 -0.08 -9.37
N SER A 55 5.65 0.60 -8.33
CA SER A 55 5.44 2.05 -8.32
C SER A 55 6.75 2.81 -8.55
N VAL A 56 7.84 2.40 -7.90
CA VAL A 56 9.17 3.00 -8.08
C VAL A 56 9.67 2.79 -9.51
N ILE A 57 9.57 1.56 -10.04
CA ILE A 57 9.98 1.26 -11.42
C ILE A 57 9.18 2.11 -12.42
N ALA A 58 7.85 2.19 -12.25
CA ALA A 58 6.99 2.99 -13.11
C ALA A 58 7.36 4.47 -13.09
N LEU A 59 7.72 5.02 -11.93
CA LEU A 59 8.18 6.40 -11.80
C LEU A 59 9.52 6.63 -12.51
N VAL A 60 10.49 5.72 -12.35
CA VAL A 60 11.80 5.82 -13.02
C VAL A 60 11.64 5.76 -14.54
N VAL A 61 10.87 4.79 -15.05
CA VAL A 61 10.60 4.67 -16.48
C VAL A 61 9.87 5.90 -17.00
N SER A 62 8.86 6.38 -16.27
CA SER A 62 8.14 7.60 -16.62
C SER A 62 9.04 8.83 -16.65
N TRP A 63 10.07 8.89 -15.81
CA TRP A 63 11.01 10.01 -15.77
C TRP A 63 11.99 9.97 -16.95
N ILE A 64 12.43 8.78 -17.38
CA ILE A 64 13.32 8.62 -18.54
C ILE A 64 12.61 8.96 -19.86
N ILE A 65 11.32 8.61 -19.97
CA ILE A 65 10.53 8.80 -21.19
C ILE A 65 9.99 10.23 -21.32
N SER A 66 9.75 10.91 -20.20
CA SER A 66 9.15 12.26 -20.19
C SER A 66 10.18 13.37 -20.38
#